data_AF-A0A8J5R1I1-F1
#
_entry.id   AF-A0A8J5R1I1-F1
#
_cell.length_a   1.000
_cell.length_b   1.000
_cell.length_c   1.000
_cell.angle_alpha   90.00
_cell.angle_beta   90.00
_cell.angle_gamma   90.00
#
_symmetry.space_group_name_H-M   'P 1'
#
loop_
_entity.id
_entity.type
_entity.pdbx_description
1 polymer ?
#
loop_
_entity_poly.entity_id
_entity_poly.type
_entity_poly.pdbx_seq_one_letter_code
_entity_poly.pdbx_strand_id
1 'polypeptide(L)'
;MVLVVNGVLQEEPPIDSRSLYAAHPIYRETAAQLHSMPAKLVGPVGLLYVQQREMAATLPHDRSGAVALAHLDGAGTEDAAAAMVQRVTELALGFPEGRVELQLVGGYSDPRNYSEELFYNILSAFHKQPIEIDLTLCCVGELNTTVRGGIHWPVIYGIGLNVKTGEIFPATFPDKGPDQALRSARHLTGGQQVLDVYDCGLGLLRIGPFNYDPLRGVDLWLAQSDQFILQHLSTSPDVEPPHFVSQVRATLKYIQDNQFPAVTVFRDNRPHYYRRDETTGVWQPMRYDTNF
;
A
#
# COMPACT_ATOMS: atom_id res chain seq x y z
N MET A 1 5.61 22.25 9.62
CA MET A 1 4.46 21.66 8.89
C MET A 1 4.45 22.28 7.53
N VAL A 2 4.50 21.46 6.49
CA VAL A 2 5.17 21.87 5.25
C VAL A 2 4.72 21.07 4.02
N LEU A 3 3.44 20.66 4.00
CA LEU A 3 2.86 20.20 2.73
C LEU A 3 2.92 21.38 1.75
N VAL A 4 3.53 21.15 0.59
CA VAL A 4 3.61 22.11 -0.50
C VAL A 4 2.63 21.64 -1.57
N VAL A 5 1.78 22.55 -2.03
CA VAL A 5 0.80 22.28 -3.07
C VAL A 5 1.02 23.29 -4.19
N ASN A 6 1.43 22.79 -5.35
CA ASN A 6 1.75 23.62 -6.52
C ASN A 6 2.74 24.76 -6.20
N GLY A 7 3.80 24.44 -5.43
CA GLY A 7 4.82 25.41 -5.00
C GLY A 7 4.40 26.34 -3.86
N VAL A 8 3.19 26.22 -3.32
CA VAL A 8 2.70 27.02 -2.20
C VAL A 8 2.69 26.19 -0.92
N LEU A 9 3.42 26.65 0.09
CA LEU A 9 3.40 26.07 1.42
C LEU A 9 2.01 26.23 2.04
N GLN A 10 1.43 25.14 2.53
CA GLN A 10 0.10 25.18 3.15
C GLN A 10 0.21 25.53 4.64
N GLU A 11 -0.72 26.33 5.15
CA GLU A 11 -0.83 26.57 6.59
C GLU A 11 -1.53 25.37 7.27
N GLU A 12 -2.62 24.89 6.66
CA GLU A 12 -3.44 23.76 7.09
C GLU A 12 -3.49 22.70 5.99
N PRO A 13 -3.66 21.40 6.32
CA PRO A 13 -3.80 20.37 5.29
C PRO A 13 -5.11 20.57 4.51
N PRO A 14 -5.15 20.21 3.21
CA PRO A 14 -6.39 20.23 2.45
C PRO A 14 -7.49 19.40 3.13
N ILE A 15 -8.64 20.04 3.40
CA ILE A 15 -9.74 19.44 4.15
C ILE A 15 -10.51 18.38 3.34
N ASP A 16 -10.57 18.55 2.03
CA ASP A 16 -11.24 17.65 1.11
C ASP A 16 -10.65 17.74 -0.31
N SER A 17 -10.77 16.65 -1.06
CA SER A 17 -10.21 16.49 -2.40
C SER A 17 -10.82 17.48 -3.39
N ARG A 18 -12.12 17.80 -3.28
CA ARG A 18 -12.82 18.71 -4.19
C ARG A 18 -12.32 20.14 -4.05
N SER A 19 -12.14 20.62 -2.82
CA SER A 19 -11.58 21.94 -2.52
C SER A 19 -10.13 22.04 -3.00
N LEU A 20 -9.32 20.99 -2.81
CA LEU A 20 -7.97 20.90 -3.35
C LEU A 20 -7.96 21.08 -4.88
N TYR A 21 -8.83 20.36 -5.60
CA TYR A 21 -8.86 20.42 -7.07
C TYR A 21 -9.48 21.70 -7.62
N ALA A 22 -10.36 22.36 -6.87
CA ALA A 22 -10.88 23.67 -7.22
C ALA A 22 -9.80 24.77 -7.09
N ALA A 23 -8.98 24.71 -6.04
CA ALA A 23 -7.88 25.63 -5.82
C ALA A 23 -6.65 25.35 -6.71
N HIS A 24 -6.41 24.08 -7.03
CA HIS A 24 -5.23 23.62 -7.79
C HIS A 24 -5.62 22.68 -8.94
N PRO A 25 -6.08 23.22 -10.09
CA PRO A 25 -6.54 22.42 -11.22
C PRO A 25 -5.48 21.51 -11.86
N ILE A 26 -4.19 21.75 -11.60
CA ILE A 26 -3.07 20.95 -12.12
C ILE A 26 -3.21 19.45 -11.81
N TYR A 27 -3.83 19.10 -10.68
CA TYR A 27 -4.08 17.69 -10.33
C TYR A 27 -5.04 17.00 -11.29
N ARG A 28 -5.95 17.74 -11.95
CA ARG A 28 -6.81 17.18 -13.00
C ARG A 28 -5.99 16.78 -14.22
N GLU A 29 -4.98 17.57 -14.57
CA GLU A 29 -4.09 17.29 -15.69
C GLU A 29 -3.19 16.09 -15.41
N THR A 30 -2.57 16.03 -14.23
CA THR A 30 -1.70 14.89 -13.86
C THR A 30 -2.50 13.59 -13.67
N ALA A 31 -3.71 13.65 -13.11
CA ALA A 31 -4.62 12.50 -13.08
C ALA A 31 -5.03 12.05 -14.50
N ALA A 32 -5.34 12.98 -15.40
CA ALA A 32 -5.67 12.64 -16.80
C ALA A 32 -4.49 11.99 -17.52
N GLN A 33 -3.26 12.44 -17.28
CA GLN A 33 -2.06 11.80 -17.81
C GLN A 33 -1.94 10.35 -17.29
N LEU A 34 -2.15 10.12 -15.99
CA LEU A 34 -2.11 8.77 -15.41
C LEU A 34 -3.21 7.87 -16.00
N HIS A 35 -4.43 8.37 -16.18
CA HIS A 35 -5.51 7.62 -16.83
C HIS A 35 -5.23 7.28 -18.29
N SER A 36 -4.44 8.11 -18.99
CA SER A 36 -4.08 7.85 -20.38
C SER A 36 -3.08 6.71 -20.56
N MET A 37 -2.39 6.30 -19.48
CA MET A 37 -1.45 5.21 -19.51
C MET A 37 -2.16 3.85 -19.57
N PRO A 38 -1.74 2.92 -20.44
CA PRO A 38 -2.32 1.58 -20.46
C PRO A 38 -1.98 0.84 -19.17
N ALA A 39 -2.98 0.22 -18.55
CA ALA A 39 -2.76 -0.61 -17.38
C ALA A 39 -1.86 -1.80 -17.71
N LYS A 40 -0.75 -1.95 -16.97
CA LYS A 40 0.23 -3.02 -17.19
C LYS A 40 -0.13 -4.25 -16.35
N LEU A 41 -0.06 -5.43 -16.96
CA LEU A 41 -0.06 -6.71 -16.23
C LEU A 41 1.37 -7.00 -15.77
N VAL A 42 1.63 -6.87 -14.47
CA VAL A 42 2.99 -7.02 -13.92
C VAL A 42 3.17 -8.43 -13.37
N GLY A 43 4.10 -9.19 -13.96
CA GLY A 43 4.49 -10.52 -13.49
C GLY A 43 5.42 -10.47 -12.27
N PRO A 44 5.76 -11.64 -11.69
CA PRO A 44 6.52 -11.72 -10.44
C PRO A 44 8.00 -11.34 -10.55
N VAL A 45 8.57 -11.36 -11.76
CA VAL A 45 9.99 -11.12 -11.98
C VAL A 45 10.36 -9.68 -11.62
N GLY A 46 11.19 -9.50 -10.58
CA GLY A 46 11.61 -8.18 -10.11
C GLY A 46 10.52 -7.40 -9.37
N LEU A 47 9.36 -8.00 -9.09
CA LEU A 47 8.26 -7.38 -8.37
C LEU A 47 8.48 -7.43 -6.86
N LEU A 48 8.20 -6.34 -6.16
CA LEU A 48 7.95 -6.32 -4.72
C LEU A 48 6.51 -5.82 -4.55
N TYR A 49 5.58 -6.73 -4.30
CA TYR A 49 4.18 -6.36 -4.08
C TYR A 49 3.99 -5.94 -2.62
N VAL A 50 3.47 -4.74 -2.40
CA VAL A 50 3.15 -4.20 -1.07
C VAL A 50 1.65 -4.40 -0.81
N GLN A 51 1.29 -5.15 0.23
CA GLN A 51 -0.11 -5.36 0.61
C GLN A 51 -0.66 -4.17 1.40
N GLN A 52 -1.98 -4.15 1.56
CA GLN A 52 -2.65 -3.23 2.48
C GLN A 52 -2.04 -3.32 3.88
N ARG A 53 -1.75 -2.16 4.49
CA ARG A 53 -0.99 -2.01 5.75
C ARG A 53 0.44 -2.52 5.71
N GLU A 54 1.09 -2.43 4.56
CA GLU A 54 2.52 -2.56 4.42
C GLU A 54 3.10 -1.32 3.72
N MET A 55 4.40 -1.13 3.92
CA MET A 55 5.22 -0.22 3.15
C MET A 55 6.53 -0.91 2.77
N ALA A 56 7.20 -0.36 1.76
CA ALA A 56 8.57 -0.71 1.43
C ALA A 56 9.29 0.54 0.94
N ALA A 57 10.56 0.67 1.33
CA ALA A 57 11.44 1.73 0.83
C ALA A 57 12.66 1.14 0.12
N THR A 58 13.08 1.78 -0.97
CA THR A 58 14.26 1.37 -1.74
C THR A 58 14.84 2.54 -2.52
N LEU A 59 16.02 2.35 -3.10
CA LEU A 59 16.68 3.31 -3.97
C LEU A 59 17.26 2.60 -5.20
N PRO A 60 17.36 3.29 -6.35
CA PRO A 60 18.24 2.88 -7.44
C PRO A 60 19.68 2.74 -6.94
N HIS A 61 20.43 1.79 -7.48
CA HIS A 61 21.80 1.51 -7.05
C HIS A 61 22.79 2.69 -7.28
N ASP A 62 22.45 3.67 -8.13
CA ASP A 62 23.36 4.70 -8.62
C ASP A 62 22.90 6.15 -8.44
N ARG A 63 21.75 6.40 -7.77
CA ARG A 63 21.16 7.74 -7.56
C ARG A 63 20.40 7.74 -6.23
N SER A 64 20.21 8.87 -5.54
CA SER A 64 19.36 8.88 -4.33
C SER A 64 18.02 8.27 -4.62
N GLY A 65 17.28 8.84 -5.61
CA GLY A 65 16.07 8.28 -6.23
C GLY A 65 15.14 7.54 -5.26
N ALA A 66 15.13 7.94 -3.99
CA ALA A 66 14.70 7.08 -2.91
C ALA A 66 13.19 7.10 -2.92
N VAL A 67 12.60 5.92 -2.94
CA VAL A 67 11.16 5.77 -3.02
C VAL A 67 10.67 4.95 -1.86
N ALA A 68 9.58 5.40 -1.26
CA ALA A 68 8.77 4.58 -0.38
C ALA A 68 7.38 4.43 -0.99
N LEU A 69 6.84 3.22 -0.97
CA LEU A 69 5.48 2.92 -1.38
C LEU A 69 4.76 2.27 -0.22
N ALA A 70 3.56 2.75 0.10
CA ALA A 70 2.69 2.17 1.12
C ALA A 70 1.26 2.05 0.59
N HIS A 71 0.52 1.06 1.10
CA HIS A 71 -0.91 0.91 0.83
C HIS A 71 -1.70 1.16 2.12
N LEU A 72 -2.29 2.35 2.21
CA LEU A 72 -2.93 2.86 3.42
C LEU A 72 -4.46 2.67 3.35
N ASP A 73 -5.04 2.25 4.48
CA ASP A 73 -6.48 2.02 4.65
C ASP A 73 -7.02 2.72 5.92
N GLY A 74 -6.35 3.79 6.35
CA GLY A 74 -6.72 4.57 7.52
C GLY A 74 -6.07 4.09 8.81
N ALA A 75 -5.77 2.79 8.95
CA ALA A 75 -5.08 2.28 10.13
C ALA A 75 -3.57 2.59 10.08
N GLY A 76 -3.03 3.12 11.18
CA GLY A 76 -1.59 3.40 11.30
C GLY A 76 -1.06 4.46 10.34
N THR A 77 -1.92 5.31 9.77
CA THR A 77 -1.58 6.30 8.74
C THR A 77 -0.50 7.29 9.19
N GLU A 78 -0.59 7.79 10.42
CA GLU A 78 0.37 8.76 10.97
C GLU A 78 1.77 8.16 11.13
N ASP A 79 1.85 6.98 11.73
CA ASP A 79 3.11 6.24 11.89
C ASP A 79 3.70 5.85 10.53
N ALA A 80 2.86 5.47 9.57
CA ALA A 80 3.28 5.12 8.22
C ALA A 80 3.89 6.33 7.48
N ALA A 81 3.25 7.50 7.55
CA ALA A 81 3.77 8.72 6.93
C ALA A 81 5.13 9.10 7.53
N ALA A 82 5.26 9.05 8.87
CA ALA A 82 6.53 9.29 9.56
C ALA A 82 7.61 8.29 9.13
N ALA A 83 7.29 6.99 9.09
CA ALA A 83 8.22 5.95 8.66
C ALA A 83 8.65 6.12 7.20
N MET A 84 7.72 6.42 6.28
CA MET A 84 8.04 6.67 4.87
C MET A 84 9.00 7.85 4.71
N VAL A 85 8.71 8.98 5.37
CA VAL A 85 9.57 10.17 5.33
C VAL A 85 10.94 9.89 5.93
N GLN A 86 11.00 9.20 7.07
CA GLN A 86 12.26 8.80 7.69
C GLN A 86 13.09 7.93 6.73
N ARG A 87 12.49 6.87 6.16
CA ARG A 87 13.21 5.94 5.27
C ARG A 87 13.71 6.61 3.99
N VAL A 88 12.89 7.45 3.36
CA VAL A 88 13.33 8.21 2.16
C VAL A 88 14.47 9.15 2.51
N THR A 89 14.40 9.84 3.65
CA THR A 89 15.45 10.77 4.11
C THR A 89 16.75 10.02 4.41
N GLU A 90 16.69 8.88 5.10
CA GLU A 90 17.83 8.02 5.40
C GLU A 90 18.52 7.52 4.13
N LEU A 91 17.74 7.06 3.14
CA LEU A 91 18.27 6.55 1.87
C LEU A 91 18.82 7.66 0.96
N ALA A 92 18.32 8.89 1.11
CA ALA A 92 18.82 10.05 0.40
C ALA A 92 20.07 10.69 1.05
N LEU A 93 20.54 10.18 2.20
CA LEU A 93 21.76 10.69 2.84
C LEU A 93 22.94 10.65 1.85
N GLY A 94 23.62 11.79 1.69
CA GLY A 94 24.71 11.96 0.73
C GLY A 94 24.28 12.50 -0.63
N PHE A 95 22.98 12.69 -0.86
CA PHE A 95 22.44 13.34 -2.06
C PHE A 95 21.68 14.61 -1.66
N PRO A 96 22.37 15.76 -1.53
CA PRO A 96 21.79 17.00 -0.99
C PRO A 96 20.84 17.71 -1.97
N GLU A 97 20.83 17.31 -3.23
CA GLU A 97 19.97 17.89 -4.26
C GLU A 97 18.65 17.12 -4.36
N GLY A 98 17.54 17.85 -4.46
CA GLY A 98 16.21 17.30 -4.67
C GLY A 98 15.17 17.86 -3.70
N ARG A 99 13.95 17.34 -3.82
CA ARG A 99 12.84 17.58 -2.89
C ARG A 99 12.09 16.28 -2.66
N VAL A 100 11.36 16.17 -1.56
CA VAL A 100 10.48 15.03 -1.30
C VAL A 100 9.16 15.29 -2.01
N GLU A 101 8.78 14.37 -2.89
CA GLU A 101 7.51 14.41 -3.61
C GLU A 101 6.55 13.35 -3.05
N LEU A 102 5.28 13.72 -2.95
CA LEU A 102 4.20 12.85 -2.52
C LEU A 102 3.21 12.66 -3.67
N GLN A 103 2.85 11.39 -3.91
CA GLN A 103 1.89 10.99 -4.94
C GLN A 103 0.81 10.11 -4.29
N LEU A 104 -0.45 10.53 -4.38
CA LEU A 104 -1.60 9.77 -3.90
C LEU A 104 -2.43 9.26 -5.07
N VAL A 105 -2.69 7.96 -5.10
CA VAL A 105 -3.57 7.31 -6.09
C VAL A 105 -4.42 6.27 -5.38
N GLY A 106 -5.72 6.26 -5.63
CA GLY A 106 -6.64 5.28 -5.05
C GLY A 106 -7.91 5.92 -4.50
N GLY A 107 -8.72 5.14 -3.81
CA GLY A 107 -10.06 5.56 -3.39
C GLY A 107 -10.96 5.92 -4.59
N TYR A 108 -12.22 6.23 -4.32
CA TYR A 108 -13.15 6.77 -5.30
C TYR A 108 -14.21 7.56 -4.55
N SER A 109 -15.17 8.17 -5.23
CA SER A 109 -16.33 8.80 -4.60
C SER A 109 -17.28 7.73 -4.08
N ASP A 110 -16.87 7.03 -3.01
CA ASP A 110 -17.64 5.95 -2.42
C ASP A 110 -18.85 6.46 -1.61
N PRO A 111 -19.93 5.68 -1.51
CA PRO A 111 -21.18 6.13 -0.88
C PRO A 111 -21.05 6.38 0.63
N ARG A 112 -20.01 5.81 1.26
CA ARG A 112 -19.76 5.91 2.71
C ARG A 112 -18.81 7.04 3.07
N ASN A 113 -18.32 7.79 2.08
CA ASN A 113 -17.35 8.88 2.25
C ASN A 113 -16.01 8.44 2.88
N TYR A 114 -15.72 7.14 2.86
CA TYR A 114 -14.52 6.58 3.50
C TYR A 114 -13.23 7.06 2.81
N SER A 115 -13.24 7.14 1.48
CA SER A 115 -12.08 7.60 0.70
C SER A 115 -11.74 9.07 1.00
N GLU A 116 -12.74 9.90 1.30
CA GLU A 116 -12.54 11.31 1.63
C GLU A 116 -11.99 11.49 3.05
N GLU A 117 -12.51 10.72 4.02
CA GLU A 117 -11.92 10.65 5.36
C GLU A 117 -10.47 10.16 5.32
N LEU A 118 -10.19 9.14 4.50
CA LEU A 118 -8.85 8.62 4.31
C LEU A 118 -7.91 9.66 3.67
N PHE A 119 -8.39 10.39 2.66
CA PHE A 119 -7.64 11.48 2.03
C PHE A 119 -7.19 12.51 3.06
N TYR A 120 -8.13 13.01 3.89
CA TYR A 120 -7.81 13.98 4.93
C TYR A 120 -6.80 13.43 5.94
N ASN A 121 -7.00 12.18 6.39
CA ASN A 121 -6.10 11.53 7.35
C ASN A 121 -4.67 11.40 6.80
N ILE A 122 -4.51 11.04 5.52
CA ILE A 122 -3.20 10.91 4.89
C ILE A 122 -2.53 12.28 4.76
N LEU A 123 -3.22 13.30 4.23
CA LEU A 123 -2.62 14.62 4.06
C LEU A 123 -2.30 15.30 5.40
N SER A 124 -3.14 15.11 6.42
CA SER A 124 -2.86 15.57 7.78
C SER A 124 -1.59 14.90 8.34
N ALA A 125 -1.41 13.59 8.14
CA ALA A 125 -0.23 12.86 8.57
C ALA A 125 1.07 13.35 7.90
N PHE A 126 1.02 13.65 6.59
CA PHE A 126 2.17 14.20 5.88
C PHE A 126 2.42 15.69 6.19
N HIS A 127 1.39 16.49 6.45
CA HIS A 127 1.54 17.89 6.82
C HIS A 127 2.29 18.08 8.15
N LYS A 128 2.12 17.14 9.08
CA LYS A 128 2.81 17.13 10.39
C LYS A 128 4.32 16.86 10.31
N GLN A 129 4.83 16.43 9.15
CA GLN A 129 6.22 16.03 9.00
C GLN A 129 7.18 17.23 9.09
N PRO A 130 8.45 17.01 9.50
CA PRO A 130 9.41 18.09 9.75
C PRO A 130 10.10 18.64 8.48
N ILE A 131 9.87 18.04 7.31
CA ILE A 131 10.52 18.41 6.04
C ILE A 131 9.49 18.74 4.98
N GLU A 132 9.79 19.66 4.05
CA GLU A 132 8.88 20.04 2.98
C GLU A 132 8.55 18.86 2.07
N ILE A 133 7.27 18.65 1.79
CA ILE A 133 6.75 17.55 0.98
C ILE A 133 5.84 18.12 -0.08
N ASP A 134 6.25 18.01 -1.34
CA ASP A 134 5.53 18.54 -2.49
C ASP A 134 4.51 17.52 -2.99
N LEU A 135 3.22 17.82 -2.90
CA LEU A 135 2.16 16.99 -3.45
C LEU A 135 2.16 17.16 -4.98
N THR A 136 2.72 16.20 -5.71
CA THR A 136 2.88 16.29 -7.18
C THR A 136 1.80 15.55 -7.95
N LEU A 137 1.12 14.59 -7.30
CA LEU A 137 -0.03 13.88 -7.86
C LEU A 137 -1.04 13.57 -6.77
N CYS A 138 -2.31 13.83 -7.09
CA CYS A 138 -3.43 13.49 -6.22
C CYS A 138 -4.60 12.99 -7.08
N CYS A 139 -4.57 11.71 -7.44
CA CYS A 139 -5.60 11.03 -8.22
C CYS A 139 -6.46 10.17 -7.29
N VAL A 140 -7.32 10.82 -6.52
CA VAL A 140 -8.23 10.17 -5.56
C VAL A 140 -9.65 10.71 -5.70
N GLY A 141 -10.61 10.16 -4.96
CA GLY A 141 -11.96 10.70 -4.87
C GLY A 141 -12.59 10.90 -6.25
N GLU A 142 -13.06 12.11 -6.55
CA GLU A 142 -13.70 12.42 -7.83
C GLU A 142 -12.79 12.21 -9.04
N LEU A 143 -11.46 12.38 -8.90
CA LEU A 143 -10.53 12.19 -10.01
C LEU A 143 -10.28 10.71 -10.30
N ASN A 144 -10.38 9.82 -9.31
CA ASN A 144 -10.26 8.37 -9.54
C ASN A 144 -11.64 7.71 -9.75
N THR A 145 -12.71 8.44 -10.04
CA THR A 145 -14.07 7.89 -10.15
C THR A 145 -14.58 7.82 -11.59
N THR A 146 -15.20 6.70 -11.94
CA THR A 146 -16.07 6.56 -13.11
C THR A 146 -17.44 6.03 -12.68
N VAL A 147 -18.50 6.36 -13.43
CA VAL A 147 -19.87 5.92 -13.12
C VAL A 147 -20.35 4.95 -14.18
N ARG A 148 -20.74 3.74 -13.77
CA ARG A 148 -21.25 2.69 -14.65
C ARG A 148 -22.58 2.18 -14.11
N GLY A 149 -23.67 2.41 -14.85
CA GLY A 149 -25.00 2.01 -14.41
C GLY A 149 -25.45 2.66 -13.09
N GLY A 150 -25.00 3.89 -12.82
CA GLY A 150 -25.28 4.60 -11.56
C GLY A 150 -24.41 4.21 -10.37
N ILE A 151 -23.55 3.19 -10.52
CA ILE A 151 -22.58 2.77 -9.49
C ILE A 151 -21.27 3.50 -9.75
N HIS A 152 -20.66 4.03 -8.69
CA HIS A 152 -19.35 4.66 -8.74
C HIS A 152 -18.26 3.59 -8.63
N TRP A 153 -17.25 3.64 -9.51
CA TRP A 153 -16.14 2.70 -9.58
C TRP A 153 -14.81 3.46 -9.50
N PRO A 154 -13.79 2.92 -8.82
CA PRO A 154 -12.44 3.41 -8.98
C PRO A 154 -11.95 3.14 -10.42
N VAL A 155 -11.31 4.12 -11.04
CA VAL A 155 -10.68 3.99 -12.36
C VAL A 155 -9.39 3.17 -12.22
N ILE A 156 -8.57 3.51 -11.23
CA ILE A 156 -7.31 2.85 -10.91
C ILE A 156 -7.44 2.09 -9.58
N TYR A 157 -7.29 0.77 -9.65
CA TYR A 157 -7.28 -0.15 -8.50
C TYR A 157 -5.87 -0.42 -7.95
N GLY A 158 -4.84 -0.18 -8.77
CA GLY A 158 -3.46 -0.50 -8.42
C GLY A 158 -2.49 0.25 -9.32
N ILE A 159 -1.33 0.56 -8.77
CA ILE A 159 -0.22 1.23 -9.46
C ILE A 159 1.06 0.42 -9.32
N GLY A 160 1.90 0.48 -10.33
CA GLY A 160 3.30 0.05 -10.26
C GLY A 160 4.20 1.27 -10.25
N LEU A 161 5.32 1.17 -9.52
CA LEU A 161 6.40 2.15 -9.51
C LEU A 161 7.66 1.49 -10.07
N ASN A 162 8.16 2.00 -11.19
CA ASN A 162 9.44 1.56 -11.73
C ASN A 162 10.57 2.31 -11.02
N VAL A 163 11.18 1.65 -10.03
CA VAL A 163 12.26 2.18 -9.19
C VAL A 163 13.40 2.79 -10.01
N LYS A 164 13.75 2.22 -11.18
CA LYS A 164 14.86 2.75 -11.99
C LYS A 164 14.55 4.11 -12.62
N THR A 165 13.29 4.35 -12.94
CA THR A 165 12.85 5.53 -13.70
C THR A 165 12.07 6.54 -12.86
N GLY A 166 11.54 6.13 -11.70
CA GLY A 166 10.58 6.91 -10.92
C GLY A 166 9.16 6.94 -11.50
N GLU A 167 8.93 6.36 -12.69
CA GLU A 167 7.61 6.37 -13.33
C GLU A 167 6.60 5.50 -12.57
N ILE A 168 5.45 6.10 -12.25
CA ILE A 168 4.24 5.38 -11.82
C ILE A 168 3.34 5.06 -13.01
N PHE A 169 2.64 3.93 -12.96
CA PHE A 169 1.70 3.53 -14.01
C PHE A 169 0.56 2.68 -13.44
N PRO A 170 -0.66 2.70 -14.01
CA PRO A 170 -1.73 1.80 -13.60
C PRO A 170 -1.32 0.34 -13.82
N ALA A 171 -1.61 -0.54 -12.87
CA ALA A 171 -1.13 -1.92 -12.92
C ALA A 171 -2.06 -2.93 -12.24
N THR A 172 -1.96 -4.18 -12.70
CA THR A 172 -2.59 -5.35 -12.07
C THR A 172 -1.54 -6.42 -11.81
N PHE A 173 -1.71 -7.15 -10.70
CA PHE A 173 -0.69 -8.06 -10.15
C PHE A 173 -1.31 -9.44 -9.90
N PRO A 174 -1.08 -10.42 -10.79
CA PRO A 174 -1.53 -11.79 -10.57
C PRO A 174 -0.77 -12.49 -9.43
N ASP A 175 0.51 -12.17 -9.27
CA ASP A 175 1.36 -12.68 -8.20
C ASP A 175 1.60 -11.58 -7.16
N LYS A 176 1.10 -11.82 -5.94
CA LYS A 176 1.19 -10.92 -4.79
C LYS A 176 1.99 -11.54 -3.64
N GLY A 177 2.64 -12.67 -3.90
CA GLY A 177 3.42 -13.41 -2.92
C GLY A 177 4.77 -12.75 -2.61
N PRO A 178 5.60 -13.41 -1.78
CA PRO A 178 5.32 -14.63 -1.02
C PRO A 178 4.37 -14.39 0.17
N ASP A 179 3.92 -15.50 0.79
CA ASP A 179 3.15 -15.51 2.05
C ASP A 179 1.90 -14.62 2.03
N GLN A 180 1.19 -14.59 0.89
CA GLN A 180 0.09 -13.66 0.70
C GLN A 180 -0.99 -13.80 1.79
N ALA A 181 -1.44 -15.03 2.07
CA ALA A 181 -2.48 -15.29 3.07
C ALA A 181 -2.03 -14.97 4.50
N LEU A 182 -0.75 -15.21 4.85
CA LEU A 182 -0.18 -14.85 6.15
C LEU A 182 -0.16 -13.33 6.36
N ARG A 183 0.31 -12.59 5.35
CA ARG A 183 0.35 -11.12 5.38
C ARG A 183 -1.06 -10.52 5.46
N SER A 184 -1.99 -11.05 4.67
CA SER A 184 -3.41 -10.65 4.68
C SER A 184 -4.12 -11.01 6.00
N ALA A 185 -3.75 -12.13 6.64
CA ALA A 185 -4.36 -12.58 7.90
C ALA A 185 -4.23 -11.51 8.99
N ARG A 186 -3.03 -10.93 9.13
CA ARG A 186 -2.75 -9.85 10.09
C ARG A 186 -3.70 -8.67 9.94
N HIS A 187 -3.93 -8.23 8.71
CA HIS A 187 -4.84 -7.13 8.43
C HIS A 187 -6.29 -7.52 8.75
N LEU A 188 -6.74 -8.70 8.31
CA LEU A 188 -8.10 -9.18 8.50
C LEU A 188 -8.47 -9.41 9.97
N THR A 189 -7.49 -9.74 10.81
CA THR A 189 -7.64 -9.87 12.27
C THR A 189 -7.44 -8.55 13.03
N GLY A 190 -7.36 -7.42 12.34
CA GLY A 190 -7.37 -6.10 12.97
C GLY A 190 -6.01 -5.50 13.33
N GLY A 191 -4.89 -6.02 12.81
CA GLY A 191 -3.57 -5.44 13.03
C GLY A 191 -3.47 -4.02 12.48
N GLN A 192 -3.28 -3.02 13.36
CA GLN A 192 -3.41 -1.59 12.98
C GLN A 192 -2.15 -0.98 12.36
N GLN A 193 -0.97 -1.51 12.64
CA GLN A 193 0.28 -0.89 12.19
C GLN A 193 0.49 -1.09 10.67
N VAL A 194 1.20 -0.16 10.04
CA VAL A 194 1.75 -0.37 8.70
C VAL A 194 3.18 -0.89 8.86
N LEU A 195 3.50 -2.05 8.27
CA LEU A 195 4.82 -2.67 8.44
C LEU A 195 5.77 -2.33 7.28
N ASP A 196 7.00 -1.92 7.58
CA ASP A 196 8.08 -1.93 6.59
C ASP A 196 8.55 -3.37 6.39
N VAL A 197 8.32 -3.91 5.19
CA VAL A 197 8.57 -5.32 4.88
C VAL A 197 9.87 -5.55 4.09
N TYR A 198 10.60 -4.50 3.70
CA TYR A 198 11.74 -4.66 2.81
C TYR A 198 13.02 -4.01 3.33
N ASP A 199 14.04 -4.83 3.56
CA ASP A 199 15.40 -4.38 3.80
C ASP A 199 16.12 -4.22 2.46
N CYS A 200 16.19 -2.98 1.97
CA CYS A 200 16.88 -2.68 0.72
C CYS A 200 18.40 -2.80 0.81
N GLY A 201 19.00 -2.70 2.00
CA GLY A 201 20.45 -2.85 2.19
C GLY A 201 20.90 -4.30 2.04
N LEU A 202 20.05 -5.24 2.46
CA LEU A 202 20.30 -6.68 2.33
C LEU A 202 19.60 -7.32 1.11
N GLY A 203 18.70 -6.59 0.45
CA GLY A 203 17.86 -7.10 -0.62
C GLY A 203 16.89 -8.18 -0.14
N LEU A 204 16.36 -8.05 1.07
CA LEU A 204 15.54 -9.06 1.73
C LEU A 204 14.12 -8.55 1.98
N LEU A 205 13.15 -9.36 1.57
CA LEU A 205 11.78 -9.25 2.05
C LEU A 205 11.68 -9.99 3.38
N ARG A 206 11.24 -9.29 4.43
CA ARG A 206 11.08 -9.80 5.78
C ARG A 206 9.60 -9.79 6.17
N ILE A 207 9.07 -10.96 6.49
CA ILE A 207 7.68 -11.11 6.92
C ILE A 207 7.68 -11.54 8.38
N GLY A 208 7.16 -10.66 9.23
CA GLY A 208 7.06 -10.88 10.67
C GLY A 208 8.37 -10.71 11.45
N PRO A 209 8.53 -11.43 12.59
CA PRO A 209 7.48 -12.16 13.25
C PRO A 209 6.38 -11.19 13.69
N PHE A 210 5.12 -11.61 13.61
CA PHE A 210 4.01 -10.87 14.19
C PHE A 210 3.03 -11.85 14.81
N ASN A 211 2.13 -11.32 15.63
CA ASN A 211 1.01 -12.08 16.17
C ASN A 211 -0.31 -11.43 15.76
N TYR A 212 -1.38 -12.22 15.80
CA TYR A 212 -2.75 -11.74 15.72
C TYR A 212 -3.65 -12.53 16.65
N ASP A 213 -4.78 -11.93 17.02
CA ASP A 213 -5.78 -12.61 17.82
C ASP A 213 -6.51 -13.68 16.98
N PRO A 214 -6.82 -14.85 17.55
CA PRO A 214 -7.61 -15.86 16.88
C PRO A 214 -8.99 -15.30 16.46
N LEU A 215 -9.34 -15.48 15.18
CA LEU A 215 -10.65 -15.11 14.69
C LEU A 215 -11.69 -16.13 15.17
N ARG A 216 -12.47 -15.75 16.20
CA ARG A 216 -13.57 -16.60 16.72
C ARG A 216 -14.59 -16.87 15.62
N GLY A 217 -15.00 -18.13 15.48
CA GLY A 217 -16.01 -18.53 14.49
C GLY A 217 -15.53 -18.41 13.04
N VAL A 218 -14.23 -18.54 12.76
CA VAL A 218 -13.70 -18.53 11.38
C VAL A 218 -14.35 -19.61 10.49
N ASP A 219 -14.75 -20.73 11.06
CA ASP A 219 -15.53 -21.78 10.40
C ASP A 219 -16.92 -21.29 9.96
N LEU A 220 -17.57 -20.46 10.79
CA LEU A 220 -18.85 -19.84 10.46
C LEU A 220 -18.70 -18.87 9.28
N TRP A 221 -17.62 -18.10 9.23
CA TRP A 221 -17.29 -17.22 8.09
C TRP A 221 -17.02 -18.01 6.83
N LEU A 222 -16.23 -19.08 6.91
CA LEU A 222 -15.93 -19.96 5.76
C LEU A 222 -17.19 -20.65 5.21
N ALA A 223 -18.19 -20.92 6.06
CA ALA A 223 -19.48 -21.49 5.66
C ALA A 223 -20.44 -20.49 4.98
N GLN A 224 -20.17 -19.18 5.03
CA GLN A 224 -21.03 -18.17 4.41
C GLN A 224 -20.95 -18.18 2.89
N SER A 225 -21.95 -17.59 2.22
CA SER A 225 -21.92 -17.38 0.77
C SER A 225 -20.90 -16.32 0.36
N ASP A 226 -20.50 -16.32 -0.92
CA ASP A 226 -19.58 -15.31 -1.45
C ASP A 226 -20.15 -13.90 -1.33
N GLN A 227 -21.46 -13.75 -1.56
CA GLN A 227 -22.16 -12.47 -1.40
C GLN A 227 -22.12 -11.98 0.05
N PHE A 228 -22.28 -12.88 1.03
CA PHE A 228 -22.22 -12.50 2.44
C PHE A 228 -20.81 -12.06 2.84
N ILE A 229 -19.78 -12.80 2.42
CA ILE A 229 -18.37 -12.42 2.63
C ILE A 229 -18.09 -11.05 2.03
N LEU A 230 -18.49 -10.84 0.78
CA LEU A 230 -18.30 -9.58 0.08
C LEU A 230 -18.96 -8.42 0.83
N GLN A 231 -20.21 -8.55 1.25
CA GLN A 231 -20.95 -7.49 1.92
C GLN A 231 -20.41 -7.12 3.32
N HIS A 232 -19.79 -8.07 4.04
CA HIS A 232 -19.37 -7.86 5.42
C HIS A 232 -17.87 -7.67 5.61
N LEU A 233 -17.04 -8.14 4.67
CA LEU A 233 -15.57 -8.07 4.76
C LEU A 233 -14.94 -7.11 3.74
N SER A 234 -15.74 -6.42 2.91
CA SER A 234 -15.28 -5.37 1.99
C SER A 234 -15.72 -3.96 2.44
N THR A 235 -14.86 -2.97 2.19
CA THR A 235 -15.21 -1.54 2.30
C THR A 235 -15.95 -1.00 1.08
N SER A 236 -16.05 -1.76 -0.01
CA SER A 236 -16.77 -1.39 -1.24
C SER A 236 -17.31 -2.60 -2.00
N PRO A 237 -18.33 -3.30 -1.46
CA PRO A 237 -18.82 -4.58 -1.98
C PRO A 237 -19.21 -4.57 -3.47
N ASP A 238 -19.73 -3.46 -3.98
CA ASP A 238 -20.24 -3.36 -5.35
C ASP A 238 -19.14 -3.30 -6.42
N VAL A 239 -17.90 -3.01 -6.02
CA VAL A 239 -16.80 -2.70 -6.94
C VAL A 239 -15.50 -3.42 -6.60
N GLU A 240 -15.54 -4.45 -5.77
CA GLU A 240 -14.37 -5.29 -5.53
C GLU A 240 -13.94 -6.06 -6.80
N PRO A 241 -12.64 -6.33 -6.99
CA PRO A 241 -12.17 -7.18 -8.07
C PRO A 241 -12.76 -8.60 -8.00
N PRO A 242 -12.90 -9.32 -9.13
CA PRO A 242 -13.52 -10.65 -9.17
C PRO A 242 -12.87 -11.71 -8.25
N HIS A 243 -11.60 -11.53 -7.89
CA HIS A 243 -10.86 -12.45 -7.05
C HIS A 243 -10.90 -12.12 -5.55
N PHE A 244 -11.55 -11.02 -5.15
CA PHE A 244 -11.58 -10.55 -3.76
C PHE A 244 -12.04 -11.63 -2.78
N VAL A 245 -13.23 -12.22 -3.01
CA VAL A 245 -13.80 -13.22 -2.10
C VAL A 245 -12.92 -14.47 -2.02
N SER A 246 -12.35 -14.92 -3.14
CA SER A 246 -11.43 -16.06 -3.14
C SER A 246 -10.17 -15.81 -2.29
N GLN A 247 -9.63 -14.58 -2.31
CA GLN A 247 -8.49 -14.17 -1.48
C GLN A 247 -8.85 -14.07 0.00
N VAL A 248 -10.04 -13.53 0.32
CA VAL A 248 -10.55 -13.49 1.70
C VAL A 248 -10.74 -14.91 2.24
N ARG A 249 -11.31 -15.84 1.46
CA ARG A 249 -11.46 -17.24 1.87
C ARG A 249 -10.12 -17.93 2.10
N ALA A 250 -9.14 -17.72 1.24
CA ALA A 250 -7.78 -18.26 1.44
C ALA A 250 -7.16 -17.73 2.74
N THR A 251 -7.35 -16.44 3.03
CA THR A 251 -6.90 -15.79 4.28
C THR A 251 -7.62 -16.35 5.51
N LEU A 252 -8.94 -16.48 5.47
CA LEU A 252 -9.72 -17.08 6.57
C LEU A 252 -9.30 -18.53 6.82
N LYS A 253 -9.06 -19.31 5.76
CA LYS A 253 -8.55 -20.67 5.89
C LYS A 253 -7.16 -20.69 6.53
N TYR A 254 -6.28 -19.78 6.13
CA TYR A 254 -4.97 -19.63 6.75
C TYR A 254 -5.06 -19.31 8.26
N ILE A 255 -5.95 -18.39 8.65
CA ILE A 255 -6.20 -18.05 10.06
C ILE A 255 -6.73 -19.26 10.84
N GLN A 256 -7.64 -20.04 10.24
CA GLN A 256 -8.15 -21.27 10.86
C GLN A 256 -7.03 -22.27 11.16
N ASP A 257 -6.10 -22.44 10.23
CA ASP A 257 -4.98 -23.38 10.35
C ASP A 257 -3.85 -22.83 11.25
N ASN A 258 -3.79 -21.51 11.46
CA ASN A 258 -2.72 -20.80 12.18
C ASN A 258 -3.28 -19.77 13.17
N GLN A 259 -4.04 -20.23 14.17
CA GLN A 259 -4.67 -19.34 15.16
C GLN A 259 -3.66 -18.54 16.00
N PHE A 260 -2.45 -19.08 16.18
CA PHE A 260 -1.38 -18.47 16.98
C PHE A 260 -0.09 -18.43 16.14
N PRO A 261 0.06 -17.48 15.21
CA PRO A 261 1.17 -17.47 14.25
C PRO A 261 2.55 -17.34 14.93
N ALA A 262 2.63 -16.76 16.12
CA ALA A 262 3.87 -16.75 16.92
C ALA A 262 4.37 -18.17 17.26
N VAL A 263 3.49 -19.18 17.26
CA VAL A 263 3.82 -20.59 17.55
C VAL A 263 3.81 -21.43 16.28
N THR A 264 2.79 -21.28 15.43
CA THR A 264 2.58 -22.16 14.28
C THR A 264 3.40 -21.75 13.06
N VAL A 265 3.72 -20.46 12.91
CA VAL A 265 4.39 -19.89 11.73
C VAL A 265 5.81 -19.46 12.09
N PHE A 266 5.95 -18.52 13.04
CA PHE A 266 7.23 -17.90 13.40
C PHE A 266 7.93 -18.65 14.53
N ARG A 267 8.37 -19.88 14.25
CA ARG A 267 9.11 -20.70 15.22
C ARG A 267 10.35 -19.95 15.71
N ASP A 268 10.63 -20.06 17.01
CA ASP A 268 11.73 -19.34 17.68
C ASP A 268 11.70 -17.82 17.50
N ASN A 269 10.51 -17.25 17.28
CA ASN A 269 10.30 -15.83 17.01
C ASN A 269 11.11 -15.33 15.80
N ARG A 270 11.31 -16.20 14.79
CA ARG A 270 12.04 -15.86 13.57
C ARG A 270 11.08 -15.46 12.46
N PRO A 271 11.34 -14.32 11.78
CA PRO A 271 10.58 -13.97 10.59
C PRO A 271 10.88 -14.91 9.43
N HIS A 272 10.00 -14.90 8.43
CA HIS A 272 10.34 -15.47 7.13
C HIS A 272 11.15 -14.44 6.34
N TYR A 273 12.29 -14.88 5.81
CA TYR A 273 13.12 -14.08 4.92
C TYR A 273 13.03 -14.62 3.50
N TYR A 274 12.96 -13.71 2.55
CA TYR A 274 12.96 -14.03 1.12
C TYR A 274 13.98 -13.15 0.41
N ARG A 275 14.67 -13.74 -0.57
CA ARG A 275 15.57 -13.03 -1.49
C ARG A 275 15.14 -13.33 -2.91
N ARG A 276 15.33 -12.37 -3.82
CA ARG A 276 15.14 -12.63 -5.24
C ARG A 276 16.23 -13.56 -5.74
N ASP A 277 15.84 -14.61 -6.42
CA ASP A 277 16.74 -15.49 -7.14
C ASP A 277 17.38 -14.73 -8.31
N GLU A 278 18.71 -14.81 -8.46
CA GLU A 278 19.46 -14.02 -9.44
C GLU A 278 19.18 -14.44 -10.89
N THR A 279 18.74 -15.69 -11.11
CA THR A 279 18.48 -16.22 -12.45
C THR A 279 17.04 -15.93 -12.89
N THR A 280 16.08 -16.14 -12.01
CA THR A 280 14.64 -16.03 -12.31
C THR A 280 14.05 -14.67 -11.93
N GLY A 281 14.69 -13.95 -11.00
CA GLY A 281 14.20 -12.67 -10.47
C GLY A 281 12.98 -12.79 -9.55
N VAL A 282 12.57 -14.02 -9.18
CA VAL A 282 11.42 -14.31 -8.31
C VAL A 282 11.88 -14.52 -6.87
N TRP A 283 11.01 -14.23 -5.90
CA TRP A 283 11.29 -14.47 -4.47
C TRP A 283 11.48 -15.96 -4.16
N GLN A 284 12.56 -16.28 -3.44
CA GLN A 284 12.85 -17.59 -2.88
C GLN A 284 13.04 -17.49 -1.37
N PRO A 285 12.56 -18.48 -0.58
CA PRO A 285 12.82 -18.54 0.85
C PRO A 285 14.32 -18.57 1.14
N MET A 286 14.77 -17.78 2.10
CA MET A 286 16.14 -17.75 2.58
C MET A 286 16.19 -18.17 4.04
N ARG A 287 17.09 -19.09 4.38
CA ARG A 287 17.45 -19.34 5.78
C ARG A 287 18.45 -18.27 6.20
N TYR A 288 18.03 -17.40 7.10
CA TYR A 288 18.91 -16.41 7.70
C TYR A 288 19.41 -16.99 9.03
N ASP A 289 20.56 -17.67 9.00
CA ASP A 289 21.21 -18.18 10.20
C ASP A 289 22.01 -17.05 10.85
N THR A 290 21.48 -16.46 11.91
CA THR A 290 22.26 -15.59 12.81
C THR A 290 23.16 -16.46 13.67
N ASN A 291 24.24 -16.99 13.09
CA ASN A 291 25.33 -17.55 13.89
C ASN A 291 26.19 -16.37 14.39
N PHE A 292 25.91 -15.93 15.61
CA PHE A 292 26.84 -15.21 16.47
C PHE A 292 26.90 -15.91 17.82
#